data_AF-A0A7U9ND07-F1
#
_entry.id   AF-A0A7U9ND07-F1
#
_cell.length_a   1.000
_cell.length_b   1.000
_cell.length_c   1.000
_cell.angle_alpha   90.00
_cell.angle_beta   90.00
_cell.angle_gamma   90.00
#
_symmetry.space_group_name_H-M   'P 1'
#
loop_
_entity.id
_entity.type
_entity.pdbx_description
1 polymer ?
#
loop_
_entity_poly.entity_id
_entity_poly.type
_entity_poly.pdbx_seq_one_letter_code
_entity_poly.pdbx_strand_id
1 'polypeptide(L)'
;MRNSGFVTDSDTERELRKWQQARDTPIDTEKIRQQYKNKQNNAQGQHFEREILAGCRMYEQKGIATIDKTPEPFRVTSKNHRTGEFTGRFSTHAQPDFQGTLYGGRSIMFEAKRTGKDRITRNVLTDTQMDVLEKHNRLGALCGVCISIQDDFFFIPWNVWRDMKEMYGRQYLKADDIEEYKVRFDGAVHFLQNIDTGIFTEGQA
;
A
#
# COMPACT_ATOMS: atom_id res chain seq x y z
N MET A 1 10.49 -51.28 -10.17
CA MET A 1 9.66 -51.58 -11.36
C MET A 1 9.00 -50.28 -11.79
N ARG A 2 9.37 -49.75 -12.97
CA ARG A 2 8.82 -48.47 -13.47
C ARG A 2 7.45 -48.74 -14.07
N ASN A 3 6.42 -48.11 -13.51
CA ASN A 3 5.06 -48.19 -14.03
C ASN A 3 4.95 -47.27 -15.25
N SER A 4 5.26 -47.78 -16.45
CA SER A 4 5.01 -47.07 -17.71
C SER A 4 3.53 -47.25 -18.07
N GLY A 5 2.68 -46.34 -17.58
CA GLY A 5 1.29 -46.28 -17.99
C GLY A 5 1.20 -46.08 -19.50
N PHE A 6 0.60 -47.03 -20.21
CA PHE A 6 0.31 -46.90 -21.63
C PHE A 6 -0.77 -45.83 -21.81
N VAL A 7 -0.43 -44.74 -22.53
CA VAL A 7 -1.40 -43.74 -22.97
C VAL A 7 -2.29 -44.41 -24.02
N THR A 8 -3.61 -44.36 -23.82
CA THR A 8 -4.57 -44.98 -24.74
C THR A 8 -5.00 -43.99 -25.82
N ASP A 9 -5.46 -44.49 -26.98
CA ASP A 9 -5.98 -43.62 -28.06
C ASP A 9 -7.12 -42.70 -27.57
N SER A 10 -7.92 -43.16 -26.59
CA SER A 10 -8.96 -42.34 -25.95
C SER A 10 -8.43 -41.19 -25.10
N ASP A 11 -7.25 -41.35 -24.48
CA ASP A 11 -6.58 -40.25 -23.77
C ASP A 11 -6.06 -39.21 -24.77
N THR A 12 -5.54 -39.66 -25.91
CA THR A 12 -5.08 -38.80 -27.00
C THR A 12 -6.23 -38.01 -27.62
N GLU A 13 -7.38 -38.65 -27.88
CA GLU A 13 -8.59 -37.97 -28.38
C GLU A 13 -9.14 -36.95 -27.40
N ARG A 14 -9.11 -37.26 -26.10
CA ARG A 14 -9.54 -36.33 -25.05
C ARG A 14 -8.65 -35.09 -24.99
N GLU A 15 -7.33 -35.28 -25.08
CA GLU A 15 -6.38 -34.17 -25.16
C GLU A 15 -6.59 -33.36 -26.44
N LEU A 16 -6.73 -34.00 -27.60
CA LEU A 16 -7.00 -33.33 -28.88
C LEU A 16 -8.27 -32.47 -28.84
N ARG A 17 -9.35 -32.96 -28.24
CA ARG A 17 -10.59 -32.18 -28.04
C ARG A 17 -10.39 -30.98 -27.12
N LYS A 18 -9.60 -31.12 -26.05
CA LYS A 18 -9.24 -29.98 -25.18
C LYS A 18 -8.41 -28.94 -25.93
N TRP A 19 -7.44 -29.36 -26.75
CA TRP A 19 -6.63 -28.48 -27.58
C TRP A 19 -7.47 -27.74 -28.62
N GLN A 20 -8.41 -28.42 -29.28
CA GLN A 20 -9.35 -27.81 -30.24
C GLN A 20 -10.27 -26.79 -29.54
N GLN A 21 -10.89 -27.17 -28.41
CA GLN A 21 -11.73 -26.25 -27.63
C GLN A 21 -10.96 -25.02 -27.13
N ALA A 22 -9.74 -25.18 -26.64
CA ALA A 22 -8.91 -24.07 -26.18
C ALA A 22 -8.54 -23.11 -27.33
N ARG A 23 -8.36 -23.64 -28.55
CA ARG A 23 -8.02 -22.86 -29.73
C ARG A 23 -9.21 -22.08 -30.29
N ASP A 24 -10.41 -22.65 -30.20
CA ASP A 24 -11.65 -22.04 -30.67
C ASP A 24 -12.32 -21.15 -29.60
N THR A 25 -11.83 -21.17 -28.36
CA THR A 25 -12.30 -20.26 -27.29
C THR A 25 -11.86 -18.82 -27.63
N PRO A 26 -12.79 -17.87 -27.79
CA PRO A 26 -12.45 -16.49 -28.09
C PRO A 26 -11.59 -15.89 -26.98
N ILE A 27 -10.53 -15.17 -27.36
CA ILE A 27 -9.71 -14.42 -26.42
C ILE A 27 -10.57 -13.32 -25.79
N ASP A 28 -10.75 -13.38 -24.47
CA ASP A 28 -11.40 -12.32 -23.70
C ASP A 28 -10.45 -11.13 -23.54
N THR A 29 -10.45 -10.28 -24.57
CA THR A 29 -9.57 -9.10 -24.66
C THR A 29 -9.81 -8.09 -23.54
N GLU A 30 -11.04 -7.97 -23.03
CA GLU A 30 -11.35 -7.06 -21.92
C GLU A 30 -10.79 -7.60 -20.60
N LYS A 31 -10.89 -8.91 -20.35
CA LYS A 31 -10.24 -9.55 -19.20
C LYS A 31 -8.73 -9.38 -19.22
N ILE A 32 -8.09 -9.54 -20.38
CA ILE A 32 -6.64 -9.31 -20.54
C ILE A 32 -6.28 -7.86 -20.25
N ARG A 33 -7.04 -6.90 -20.80
CA ARG A 33 -6.84 -5.47 -20.57
C ARG A 33 -6.99 -5.12 -19.08
N GLN A 34 -7.99 -5.68 -18.40
CA GLN A 34 -8.19 -5.46 -16.97
C GLN A 34 -7.05 -6.05 -16.13
N GLN A 35 -6.58 -7.26 -16.46
CA GLN A 35 -5.42 -7.88 -15.81
C GLN A 35 -4.16 -7.02 -15.98
N TYR A 36 -3.92 -6.50 -17.18
CA TYR A 36 -2.80 -5.62 -17.46
C TYR A 36 -2.87 -4.33 -16.63
N LYS A 37 -4.03 -3.67 -16.59
CA LYS A 37 -4.26 -2.48 -15.75
C LYS A 37 -4.01 -2.77 -14.27
N ASN A 38 -4.52 -3.89 -13.75
CA ASN A 38 -4.30 -4.30 -12.36
C ASN A 38 -2.81 -4.51 -12.07
N LYS A 39 -2.08 -5.18 -12.98
CA LYS A 39 -0.63 -5.39 -12.85
C LYS A 39 0.13 -4.06 -12.82
N GLN A 40 -0.22 -3.13 -13.69
CA GLN A 40 0.39 -1.78 -13.69
C GLN A 40 0.09 -1.03 -12.38
N ASN A 41 -1.16 -1.02 -11.93
CA ASN A 41 -1.55 -0.36 -10.67
C ASN A 41 -0.79 -0.94 -9.48
N ASN A 42 -0.66 -2.27 -9.41
CA ASN A 42 0.09 -2.94 -8.35
C ASN A 42 1.59 -2.59 -8.40
N ALA A 43 2.21 -2.60 -9.58
CA ALA A 43 3.62 -2.26 -9.74
C ALA A 43 3.91 -0.82 -9.32
N GLN A 44 3.03 0.11 -9.70
CA GLN A 44 3.14 1.50 -9.29
C GLN A 44 2.86 1.67 -7.78
N GLY A 45 1.94 0.89 -7.19
CA GLY A 45 1.71 0.85 -5.74
C GLY A 45 2.96 0.46 -4.96
N GLN A 46 3.61 -0.62 -5.40
CA GLN A 46 4.88 -1.05 -4.84
C GLN A 46 6.00 -0.02 -5.04
N HIS A 47 5.97 0.75 -6.13
CA HIS A 47 6.94 1.81 -6.35
C HIS A 47 6.79 2.93 -5.33
N PHE A 48 5.56 3.40 -5.13
CA PHE A 48 5.24 4.43 -4.14
C PHE A 48 5.62 4.00 -2.72
N GLU A 49 5.35 2.75 -2.37
CA GLU A 49 5.76 2.18 -1.08
C GLU A 49 7.29 2.21 -0.90
N ARG A 50 8.06 1.87 -1.93
CA ARG A 50 9.53 1.95 -1.88
C ARG A 50 10.05 3.37 -1.67
N GLU A 51 9.36 4.36 -2.23
CA GLU A 51 9.69 5.79 -2.08
C GLU A 51 9.41 6.29 -0.66
N ILE A 52 8.30 5.84 -0.04
CA ILE A 52 8.02 6.09 1.38
C ILE A 52 9.10 5.44 2.26
N LEU A 53 9.44 4.18 1.99
CA LEU A 53 10.50 3.47 2.72
C LEU A 53 11.87 4.16 2.59
N ALA A 54 12.16 4.78 1.45
CA ALA A 54 13.35 5.62 1.30
C ALA A 54 13.28 6.86 2.22
N GLY A 55 12.11 7.48 2.35
CA GLY A 55 11.85 8.53 3.35
C GLY A 55 12.08 8.03 4.78
N CYS A 56 11.52 6.88 5.15
CA CYS A 56 11.73 6.28 6.48
C CYS A 56 13.23 6.09 6.79
N ARG A 57 14.00 5.51 5.85
CA ARG A 57 15.45 5.33 6.00
C ARG A 57 16.19 6.66 6.16
N MET A 58 15.80 7.67 5.38
CA MET A 58 16.38 9.01 5.51
C MET A 58 16.13 9.60 6.90
N TYR A 59 14.90 9.50 7.43
CA TYR A 59 14.57 10.00 8.77
C TYR A 59 15.32 9.27 9.86
N GLU A 60 15.47 7.95 9.74
CA GLU A 60 16.22 7.14 10.69
C GLU A 60 17.70 7.54 10.71
N GLN A 61 18.33 7.68 9.54
CA GLN A 61 19.73 8.14 9.42
C GLN A 61 19.97 9.52 10.03
N LYS A 62 18.96 10.39 10.00
CA LYS A 62 19.00 11.74 10.57
C LYS A 62 18.57 11.80 12.04
N GLY A 63 18.20 10.68 12.66
CA GLY A 63 17.69 10.64 14.04
C GLY A 63 16.33 11.31 14.25
N ILE A 64 15.55 11.47 13.18
CA ILE A 64 14.24 12.16 13.19
C ILE A 64 13.12 11.21 13.56
N ALA A 65 13.16 9.97 13.07
CA ALA A 65 12.14 8.95 13.34
C ALA A 65 12.63 7.55 13.00
N THR A 66 12.07 6.54 13.66
CA THR A 66 12.18 5.12 13.27
C THR A 66 10.78 4.63 12.91
N ILE A 67 10.56 4.25 11.65
CA ILE A 67 9.24 3.93 11.08
C ILE A 67 9.35 2.67 10.23
N ASP A 68 8.51 1.70 10.53
CA ASP A 68 8.46 0.41 9.85
C ASP A 68 7.16 0.25 9.07
N LYS A 69 7.23 -0.55 7.99
CA LYS A 69 6.04 -1.07 7.31
C LYS A 69 5.40 -2.14 8.18
N THR A 70 4.09 -2.06 8.39
CA THR A 70 3.32 -3.09 9.07
C THR A 70 3.29 -4.36 8.22
N PRO A 71 3.74 -5.52 8.73
CA PRO A 71 3.68 -6.76 7.98
C PRO A 71 2.23 -7.18 7.74
N GLU A 72 1.96 -7.78 6.59
CA GLU A 72 0.64 -8.34 6.31
C GLU A 72 0.33 -9.48 7.30
N PRO A 73 -0.83 -9.44 7.99
CA PRO A 73 -1.16 -10.47 8.95
C PRO A 73 -1.54 -11.76 8.22
N PHE A 74 -0.85 -12.84 8.53
CA PHE A 74 -1.13 -14.17 8.00
C PHE A 74 -1.31 -15.19 9.12
N ARG A 75 -2.05 -16.25 8.82
CA ARG A 75 -2.22 -17.40 9.69
C ARG A 75 -1.53 -18.60 9.06
N VAL A 76 -0.60 -19.20 9.80
CA VAL A 76 0.01 -20.48 9.44
C VAL A 76 -1.02 -21.60 9.62
N THR A 77 -1.19 -22.42 8.59
CA THR A 77 -2.08 -23.59 8.59
C THR A 77 -1.31 -24.90 8.74
N SER A 78 -0.06 -24.96 8.27
CA SER A 78 0.83 -26.10 8.45
C SER A 78 2.29 -25.64 8.47
N LYS A 79 3.15 -26.36 9.18
CA LYS A 79 4.58 -26.06 9.30
C LYS A 79 5.41 -27.34 9.17
N ASN A 80 6.45 -27.29 8.35
CA ASN A 80 7.48 -28.31 8.27
C ASN A 80 8.57 -27.99 9.31
N HIS A 81 8.66 -28.79 10.38
CA HIS A 81 9.62 -28.55 11.47
C HIS A 81 11.08 -28.81 11.11
N ARG A 82 11.35 -29.48 9.98
CA ARG A 82 12.71 -29.78 9.53
C ARG A 82 13.27 -28.70 8.60
N THR A 83 12.45 -28.17 7.70
CA THR A 83 12.88 -27.14 6.72
C THR A 83 12.54 -25.71 7.17
N GLY A 84 11.59 -25.55 8.11
CA GLY A 84 11.08 -24.25 8.52
C GLY A 84 10.01 -23.68 7.58
N GLU A 85 9.72 -24.36 6.46
CA GLU A 85 8.69 -23.96 5.51
C GLU A 85 7.30 -24.07 6.12
N PHE A 86 6.41 -23.17 5.72
CA PHE A 86 5.03 -23.16 6.19
C PHE A 86 4.06 -22.84 5.07
N THR A 87 2.83 -23.33 5.20
CA THR A 87 1.69 -22.89 4.38
C THR A 87 0.76 -22.07 5.27
N GLY A 88 0.17 -21.01 4.71
CA GLY A 88 -0.72 -20.14 5.46
C GLY A 88 -1.73 -19.44 4.57
N ARG A 89 -2.67 -18.73 5.20
CA ARG A 89 -3.62 -17.85 4.55
C ARG A 89 -3.44 -16.44 5.07
N PHE A 90 -3.48 -15.45 4.18
CA PHE A 90 -3.57 -14.05 4.58
C PHE A 90 -4.91 -13.80 5.28
N SER A 91 -4.88 -12.95 6.31
CA SER A 91 -6.08 -12.46 6.99
C SER A 91 -6.35 -11.01 6.60
N THR A 92 -7.57 -10.53 6.84
CA THR A 92 -7.94 -9.16 6.49
C THR A 92 -7.02 -8.16 7.18
N HIS A 93 -6.48 -7.22 6.40
CA HIS A 93 -5.58 -6.19 6.88
C HIS A 93 -6.37 -5.18 7.72
N ALA A 94 -6.03 -5.07 9.01
CA ALA A 94 -6.72 -4.17 9.95
C ALA A 94 -5.87 -2.97 10.36
N GLN A 95 -4.56 -3.02 10.15
CA GLN A 95 -3.63 -1.98 10.56
C GLN A 95 -3.32 -1.05 9.39
N PRO A 96 -2.93 0.21 9.64
CA PRO A 96 -2.33 1.07 8.63
C PRO A 96 -0.97 0.56 8.15
N ASP A 97 -0.59 0.91 6.92
CA ASP A 97 0.62 0.42 6.25
C ASP A 97 1.93 0.75 7.01
N PHE A 98 1.98 1.86 7.77
CA PHE A 98 3.20 2.31 8.45
C PHE A 98 2.95 2.73 9.90
N GLN A 99 3.92 2.42 10.77
CA GLN A 99 3.92 2.85 12.17
C GLN A 99 5.34 3.02 12.71
N GLY A 100 5.50 3.89 13.71
CA GLY A 100 6.82 4.17 14.26
C GLY A 100 6.82 5.18 15.40
N THR A 101 8.01 5.71 15.68
CA THR A 101 8.25 6.71 16.73
C THR A 101 9.05 7.86 16.17
N LEU A 102 8.60 9.09 16.43
CA LEU A 102 9.31 10.33 16.14
C LEU A 102 10.31 10.64 17.25
N TYR A 103 11.29 11.49 16.93
CA TYR A 103 12.10 12.17 17.94
C TYR A 103 11.20 12.82 19.00
N GLY A 104 11.61 12.73 20.27
CA GLY A 104 10.78 13.14 21.40
C GLY A 104 9.72 12.11 21.86
N GLY A 105 9.64 10.94 21.20
CA GLY A 105 8.86 9.79 21.70
C GLY A 105 7.39 9.75 21.26
N ARG A 106 6.93 10.72 20.46
CA ARG A 106 5.58 10.71 19.90
C ARG A 106 5.45 9.59 18.86
N SER A 107 4.44 8.74 18.98
CA SER A 107 4.16 7.71 17.96
C SER A 107 3.66 8.35 16.66
N ILE A 108 3.98 7.73 15.53
CA ILE A 108 3.44 8.04 14.20
C ILE A 108 2.77 6.79 13.62
N MET A 109 1.63 6.97 12.96
CA MET A 109 0.95 5.89 12.24
C MET A 109 0.21 6.45 11.03
N PHE A 110 0.46 5.91 9.84
CA PHE A 110 -0.17 6.42 8.63
C PHE A 110 -0.41 5.33 7.60
N GLU A 111 -1.34 5.64 6.69
CA GLU A 111 -1.66 4.79 5.55
C GLU A 111 -0.99 5.29 4.27
N ALA A 112 -0.65 4.40 3.35
CA ALA A 112 -0.13 4.77 2.03
C ALA A 112 -1.13 4.45 0.91
N LYS A 113 -1.51 5.45 0.11
CA LYS A 113 -2.37 5.24 -1.07
C LYS A 113 -1.93 6.05 -2.26
N ARG A 114 -2.07 5.48 -3.45
CA ARG A 114 -1.81 6.22 -4.68
C ARG A 114 -2.94 6.10 -5.67
N THR A 115 -3.02 7.08 -6.56
CA THR A 115 -3.93 7.08 -7.69
C THR A 115 -3.26 7.71 -8.90
N GLY A 116 -3.40 7.08 -10.07
CA GLY A 116 -3.01 7.69 -11.34
C GLY A 116 -4.07 8.63 -11.92
N LYS A 117 -5.17 8.86 -11.19
CA LYS A 117 -6.26 9.78 -11.58
C LYS A 117 -6.00 11.16 -10.99
N ASP A 118 -6.81 12.14 -11.41
CA ASP A 118 -6.81 13.53 -10.93
C ASP A 118 -7.31 13.71 -9.48
N ARG A 119 -7.79 12.63 -8.84
CA ARG A 119 -8.35 12.66 -7.50
C ARG A 119 -8.23 11.32 -6.77
N ILE A 120 -8.26 11.40 -5.45
CA ILE A 120 -8.34 10.26 -4.54
C ILE A 120 -9.61 10.34 -3.68
N THR A 121 -10.35 9.23 -3.57
CA THR A 121 -11.61 9.17 -2.81
C THR A 121 -11.36 8.68 -1.41
N ARG A 122 -12.15 9.12 -0.43
CA ARG A 122 -12.02 8.72 0.99
C ARG A 122 -12.03 7.19 1.19
N ASN A 123 -12.86 6.48 0.42
CA ASN A 123 -13.08 5.04 0.54
C ASN A 123 -11.95 4.17 -0.03
N VAL A 124 -10.82 4.74 -0.44
CA VAL A 124 -9.60 3.95 -0.68
C VAL A 124 -9.02 3.39 0.63
N LEU A 125 -9.39 3.97 1.76
CA LEU A 125 -9.19 3.41 3.10
C LEU A 125 -10.40 2.57 3.49
N THR A 126 -10.15 1.41 4.08
CA THR A 126 -11.19 0.58 4.69
C THR A 126 -11.66 1.17 6.02
N ASP A 127 -12.87 0.86 6.44
CA ASP A 127 -13.42 1.33 7.73
C ASP A 127 -12.52 0.93 8.91
N THR A 128 -11.98 -0.28 8.90
CA THR A 128 -11.05 -0.76 9.94
C THR A 128 -9.78 0.08 10.03
N GLN A 129 -9.18 0.43 8.88
CA GLN A 129 -7.98 1.28 8.84
C GLN A 129 -8.29 2.69 9.37
N MET A 130 -9.45 3.24 8.99
CA MET A 130 -9.92 4.54 9.48
C MET A 130 -10.14 4.52 11.00
N ASP A 131 -10.74 3.47 11.54
CA ASP A 131 -10.97 3.30 12.98
C ASP A 131 -9.65 3.22 13.77
N VAL A 132 -8.64 2.53 13.25
CA VAL A 132 -7.33 2.44 13.90
C VAL A 132 -6.64 3.80 13.91
N LEU A 133 -6.63 4.52 12.77
CA LEU A 133 -6.07 5.87 12.69
C LEU A 133 -6.76 6.83 13.68
N GLU A 134 -8.09 6.80 13.76
CA GLU A 134 -8.84 7.64 14.71
C GLU A 134 -8.48 7.34 16.17
N LYS A 135 -8.35 6.06 16.55
CA LYS A 135 -7.98 5.67 17.92
C LYS A 135 -6.60 6.20 18.30
N HIS A 136 -5.60 6.02 17.44
CA HIS A 136 -4.24 6.49 17.69
C HIS A 136 -4.15 8.02 17.68
N ASN A 137 -4.86 8.69 16.76
CA ASN A 137 -4.91 10.14 16.69
C ASN A 137 -5.47 10.75 18.00
N ARG A 138 -6.54 10.15 18.56
CA ARG A 138 -7.11 10.58 19.85
C ARG A 138 -6.15 10.45 21.03
N LEU A 139 -5.18 9.52 20.96
CA LEU A 139 -4.15 9.34 21.98
C LEU A 139 -2.93 10.25 21.77
N GLY A 140 -2.95 11.13 20.76
CA GLY A 140 -1.89 12.09 20.48
C GLY A 140 -0.82 11.59 19.50
N ALA A 141 -0.99 10.42 18.88
CA ALA A 141 -0.11 10.01 17.79
C ALA A 141 -0.20 10.99 16.61
N LEU A 142 0.88 11.10 15.83
CA LEU A 142 0.81 11.72 14.52
C LEU A 142 0.16 10.73 13.56
N CYS A 143 -1.08 11.01 13.15
CA CYS A 143 -1.81 10.18 12.21
C CYS A 143 -2.09 10.89 10.90
N GLY A 144 -2.09 10.15 9.80
CA GLY A 144 -2.35 10.72 8.49
C GLY A 144 -2.42 9.68 7.37
N VAL A 145 -2.49 10.19 6.14
CA VAL A 145 -2.44 9.40 4.92
C VAL A 145 -1.37 9.99 4.02
N CYS A 146 -0.33 9.21 3.74
CA CYS A 146 0.66 9.54 2.73
C CYS A 146 0.09 9.17 1.36
N ILE A 147 -0.11 10.15 0.50
CA ILE A 147 -0.73 9.92 -0.80
C ILE A 147 0.12 10.39 -1.97
N SER A 148 -0.11 9.74 -3.11
CA SER A 148 0.32 10.23 -4.42
C SER A 148 -0.92 10.37 -5.32
N ILE A 149 -1.11 11.57 -5.88
CA ILE A 149 -2.08 11.86 -6.94
C ILE A 149 -1.26 12.18 -8.18
N GLN A 150 -1.29 11.28 -9.17
CA GLN A 150 -0.40 11.32 -10.33
C GLN A 150 1.07 11.36 -9.88
N ASP A 151 1.77 12.46 -10.14
CA ASP A 151 3.20 12.64 -9.83
C ASP A 151 3.44 13.54 -8.60
N ASP A 152 2.36 14.03 -7.97
CA ASP A 152 2.44 14.85 -6.76
C ASP A 152 2.28 14.01 -5.49
N PHE A 153 3.03 14.38 -4.46
CA PHE A 153 3.13 13.67 -3.18
C PHE A 153 2.64 14.54 -2.04
N PHE A 154 1.86 13.96 -1.13
CA PHE A 154 1.25 14.68 -0.01
C PHE A 154 1.27 13.84 1.26
N PHE A 155 1.31 14.53 2.40
CA PHE A 155 1.01 13.91 3.69
C PHE A 155 -0.19 14.61 4.32
N ILE A 156 -1.34 13.94 4.27
CA ILE A 156 -2.61 14.51 4.73
C ILE A 156 -2.81 14.16 6.20
N PRO A 157 -2.92 15.15 7.11
CA PRO A 157 -3.25 14.90 8.51
C PRO A 157 -4.58 14.15 8.65
N TRP A 158 -4.68 13.26 9.65
CA TRP A 158 -5.83 12.38 9.79
C TRP A 158 -7.16 13.14 9.92
N ASN A 159 -7.20 14.24 10.68
CA ASN A 159 -8.38 15.09 10.80
C ASN A 159 -8.83 15.65 9.44
N VAL A 160 -7.89 16.06 8.58
CA VAL A 160 -8.18 16.55 7.22
C VAL A 160 -8.76 15.44 6.36
N TRP A 161 -8.20 14.22 6.46
CA TRP A 161 -8.72 13.06 5.74
C TRP A 161 -10.10 12.61 6.26
N ARG A 162 -10.30 12.66 7.58
CA ARG A 162 -11.55 12.31 8.27
C ARG A 162 -12.68 13.24 7.88
N ASP A 163 -12.41 14.54 7.92
CA ASP A 163 -13.41 15.61 7.84
C ASP A 163 -13.50 16.21 6.43
N MET A 164 -13.11 15.45 5.39
CA MET A 164 -13.10 15.94 4.00
C MET A 164 -14.46 16.50 3.56
N LYS A 165 -15.55 15.86 4.00
CA LYS A 165 -16.90 16.26 3.60
C LYS A 165 -17.22 17.64 4.14
N GLU A 166 -16.86 17.89 5.39
CA GLU A 166 -17.04 19.16 6.10
C GLU A 166 -16.11 20.23 5.56
N MET A 167 -14.84 19.89 5.28
CA MET A 167 -13.81 20.84 4.83
C MET A 167 -13.92 21.22 3.35
N TYR A 168 -14.25 20.28 2.47
CA TYR A 168 -14.24 20.47 1.01
C TYR A 168 -15.62 20.31 0.36
N GLY A 169 -16.66 19.95 1.11
CA GLY A 169 -18.00 19.66 0.59
C GLY A 169 -18.10 18.32 -0.15
N ARG A 170 -17.04 17.49 -0.12
CA ARG A 170 -16.90 16.25 -0.89
C ARG A 170 -16.04 15.21 -0.17
N GLN A 171 -16.18 13.93 -0.54
CA GLN A 171 -15.36 12.83 0.00
C GLN A 171 -14.25 12.39 -0.95
N TYR A 172 -13.65 13.35 -1.65
CA TYR A 172 -12.46 13.13 -2.48
C TYR A 172 -11.61 14.41 -2.50
N LEU A 173 -10.30 14.23 -2.66
CA LEU A 173 -9.32 15.30 -2.77
C LEU A 173 -8.75 15.32 -4.19
N LYS A 174 -8.55 16.52 -4.73
CA LYS A 174 -7.73 16.82 -5.90
C LYS A 174 -6.44 17.50 -5.44
N ALA A 175 -5.36 17.42 -6.22
CA ALA A 175 -4.09 18.07 -5.89
C ALA A 175 -4.26 19.56 -5.52
N ASP A 176 -5.03 20.30 -6.33
CA ASP A 176 -5.30 21.73 -6.09
C ASP A 176 -6.00 22.04 -4.75
N ASP A 177 -6.72 21.08 -4.15
CA ASP A 177 -7.41 21.30 -2.87
C ASP A 177 -6.48 21.26 -1.66
N ILE A 178 -5.28 20.67 -1.82
CA ILE A 178 -4.42 20.21 -0.72
C ILE A 178 -2.95 20.57 -0.95
N GLU A 179 -2.70 21.62 -1.74
CA GLU A 179 -1.34 22.07 -2.08
C GLU A 179 -0.54 22.40 -0.82
N GLU A 180 -1.17 22.85 0.26
CA GLU A 180 -0.51 23.11 1.55
C GLU A 180 0.04 21.84 2.23
N TYR A 181 -0.47 20.65 1.86
CA TYR A 181 -0.01 19.36 2.37
C TYR A 181 1.00 18.68 1.44
N LYS A 182 1.38 19.34 0.35
CA LYS A 182 2.35 18.81 -0.61
C LYS A 182 3.71 18.66 0.06
N VAL A 183 4.37 17.55 -0.24
CA VAL A 183 5.69 17.22 0.26
C VAL A 183 6.69 17.06 -0.88
N ARG A 184 7.95 17.39 -0.60
CA ARG A 184 9.05 17.22 -1.54
C ARG A 184 9.26 15.75 -1.86
N PHE A 185 9.71 15.52 -3.09
CA PHE A 185 10.18 14.23 -3.56
C PHE A 185 11.52 14.39 -4.29
N ASP A 186 12.51 13.58 -3.92
CA ASP A 186 13.83 13.50 -4.59
C ASP A 186 14.34 12.06 -4.69
N GLY A 187 13.41 11.10 -4.82
CA GLY A 187 13.65 9.66 -4.71
C GLY A 187 13.24 9.09 -3.34
N ALA A 188 13.01 9.97 -2.36
CA ALA A 188 12.34 9.69 -1.10
C ALA A 188 11.12 10.61 -0.93
N VAL A 189 10.04 10.12 -0.31
CA VAL A 189 8.89 10.98 0.03
C VAL A 189 9.17 11.69 1.36
N HIS A 190 9.20 13.02 1.35
CA HIS A 190 9.51 13.83 2.53
C HIS A 190 8.28 14.06 3.43
N PHE A 191 7.58 13.00 3.83
CA PHE A 191 6.29 13.08 4.55
C PHE A 191 6.31 13.74 5.95
N LEU A 192 7.47 14.02 6.55
CA LEU A 192 7.60 14.75 7.82
C LEU A 192 8.05 16.21 7.64
N GLN A 193 8.29 16.68 6.41
CA GLN A 193 8.90 17.99 6.19
C GLN A 193 8.09 19.18 6.74
N ASN A 194 6.75 19.06 6.74
CA ASN A 194 5.83 20.12 7.16
C ASN A 194 5.33 19.87 8.59
N ILE A 195 5.98 18.96 9.32
CA ILE A 195 5.58 18.54 10.65
C ILE A 195 6.63 19.02 11.63
N ASP A 196 6.18 19.68 12.68
CA ASP A 196 7.05 19.99 13.80
C ASP A 196 7.47 18.69 14.49
N THR A 197 8.75 18.33 14.30
CA THR A 197 9.37 17.14 14.87
C THR A 197 10.03 17.41 16.22
N GLY A 198 9.93 18.64 16.75
CA GLY A 198 10.59 19.06 17.99
C GLY A 198 12.11 19.16 17.89
N ILE A 199 12.66 19.05 16.67
CA ILE A 199 14.05 19.39 16.38
C ILE A 199 14.09 20.89 16.20
N PHE A 200 14.85 21.60 17.04
CA PHE A 200 15.14 23.01 16.82
C PHE A 200 15.74 23.16 15.42
N THR A 201 14.98 23.74 14.49
CA THR A 201 15.53 24.22 13.21
C THR A 201 16.30 25.50 13.50
N GLU A 202 17.45 25.37 14.15
CA GLU A 202 18.50 26.37 14.09
C GLU A 202 19.62 25.86 13.18
N GLY A 203 20.00 26.74 12.25
CA GLY A 203 21.00 26.62 11.21
C GLY A 203 21.96 25.42 11.25
N GLN A 204 21.94 24.66 10.16
CA GLN A 204 23.19 24.12 9.61
C GLN A 204 23.29 24.57 8.14
N ALA A 205 24.23 25.50 7.96
CA ALA A 205 24.72 26.04 6.70
C ALA A 205 25.49 24.99 5.90
#